data_AF-A0A6P9AYW4-F1
#
_entry.id   AF-A0A6P9AYW4-F1
#
_cell.length_a   1.000
_cell.length_b   1.000
_cell.length_c   1.000
_cell.angle_alpha   90.00
_cell.angle_beta   90.00
_cell.angle_gamma   90.00
#
_symmetry.space_group_name_H-M   'P 1'
#
loop_
_entity.id
_entity.type
_entity.pdbx_description
1 polymer ?
#
loop_
_entity_poly.entity_id
_entity_poly.type
_entity_poly.pdbx_seq_one_letter_code
_entity_poly.pdbx_strand_id
1 'polypeptide(L)'
;MNTWCRDKIPVEGNFGQTYDRVNGSVDNLNQDFTASVVIQEEQQEMLVGANLSSHKHLVDNVNEQLYQSGKELGTALTLTRALLSCMFLLVFASAYSYTNKYNEDIRFDNLYVSRYFRQIDARRRKQRKRTLLPLRRAEESRIIDPLRLAFQPAETKSV
;
A
#
# COMPACT_ATOMS: atom_id res chain seq x y z
N MET A 1 -29.37 85.68 25.42
CA MET A 1 -30.00 84.46 25.97
C MET A 1 -28.90 83.41 26.12
N ASN A 2 -28.30 83.29 27.31
CA ASN A 2 -27.36 82.20 27.56
C ASN A 2 -28.18 80.93 27.83
N THR A 3 -28.06 79.97 26.92
CA THR A 3 -28.74 78.68 27.02
C THR A 3 -28.15 77.89 28.18
N TRP A 4 -28.91 77.77 29.26
CA TRP A 4 -28.58 77.06 30.50
C TRP A 4 -28.02 75.64 30.26
N CYS A 5 -28.38 75.02 29.14
CA CYS A 5 -28.01 73.66 28.76
C CYS A 5 -26.55 73.47 28.32
N ARG A 6 -25.73 74.52 28.19
CA ARG A 6 -24.35 74.38 27.69
C ARG A 6 -23.30 74.14 28.77
N ASP A 7 -23.51 74.67 29.97
CA ASP A 7 -22.50 74.65 31.04
C ASP A 7 -22.86 73.72 32.21
N LYS A 8 -24.13 73.32 32.35
CA LYS A 8 -24.58 72.40 33.40
C LYS A 8 -25.55 71.37 32.84
N ILE A 9 -25.03 70.22 32.43
CA ILE A 9 -25.86 69.04 32.13
C ILE A 9 -26.38 68.53 33.48
N PRO A 10 -27.70 68.54 33.75
CA PRO A 10 -28.25 68.03 34.99
C PRO A 10 -28.14 66.50 34.98
N VAL A 11 -27.01 65.98 35.48
CA VAL A 11 -26.82 64.57 35.78
C VAL A 11 -27.27 64.32 37.22
N GLU A 12 -28.01 63.24 37.45
CA GLU A 12 -28.35 62.80 38.80
C GLU A 12 -27.06 62.60 39.61
N GLY A 13 -27.08 62.89 40.92
CA GLY A 13 -25.87 62.86 41.76
C GLY A 13 -25.15 61.51 41.79
N ASN A 14 -25.83 60.43 41.38
CA ASN A 14 -25.29 59.08 41.30
C ASN A 14 -25.03 58.61 39.85
N PHE A 15 -25.15 59.51 38.86
CA PHE A 15 -24.88 59.20 37.46
C PHE A 15 -23.42 58.81 37.28
N GLY A 16 -23.17 57.59 36.79
CA GLY A 16 -21.82 57.03 36.63
C GLY A 16 -21.36 56.13 37.77
N GLN A 17 -21.85 56.30 39.00
CA GLN A 17 -21.37 55.52 40.16
C GLN A 17 -21.59 54.00 40.01
N THR A 18 -22.67 53.59 39.36
CA THR A 18 -22.91 52.16 39.06
C THR A 18 -21.91 51.63 38.04
N TYR A 19 -21.55 52.46 37.05
CA TYR A 19 -20.56 52.10 36.04
C TYR A 19 -19.17 52.00 36.66
N ASP A 20 -18.82 52.94 37.54
CA ASP A 20 -17.57 52.92 38.29
C ASP A 20 -17.47 51.70 39.20
N ARG A 21 -18.58 51.31 39.86
CA ARG A 21 -18.65 50.07 40.65
C ARG A 21 -18.46 48.82 39.81
N VAL A 22 -19.11 48.74 38.65
CA VAL A 22 -18.95 47.60 37.74
C VAL A 22 -17.52 47.54 37.21
N ASN A 23 -16.93 48.69 36.85
CA ASN A 23 -15.55 48.75 36.38
C ASN A 23 -14.58 48.30 37.48
N GLY A 24 -14.76 48.77 38.71
CA GLY A 24 -13.99 48.31 39.86
C GLY A 24 -14.17 46.81 40.14
N SER A 25 -15.38 46.28 39.99
CA SER A 25 -15.62 44.82 40.10
C SER A 25 -14.93 44.03 39.00
N VAL A 26 -14.91 44.52 37.75
CA VAL A 26 -14.21 43.89 36.63
C VAL A 26 -12.70 43.96 36.82
N ASP A 27 -12.17 45.09 37.29
CA ASP A 27 -10.74 45.27 37.56
C ASP A 27 -10.28 44.35 38.71
N ASN A 28 -11.09 44.23 39.78
CA ASN A 28 -10.83 43.29 40.88
C ASN A 28 -10.92 41.83 40.40
N LEU A 29 -11.91 41.49 39.57
CA LEU A 29 -12.05 40.14 39.01
C LEU A 29 -10.87 39.79 38.08
N ASN A 30 -10.39 40.74 37.29
CA ASN A 30 -9.22 40.57 36.41
C ASN A 30 -7.92 40.36 37.21
N GLN A 31 -7.79 40.98 38.39
CA GLN A 31 -6.67 40.70 39.31
C GLN A 31 -6.80 39.29 39.91
N ASP A 32 -7.99 38.90 40.37
CA ASP A 32 -8.22 37.60 41.00
C ASP A 32 -8.15 36.42 40.01
N PHE A 33 -8.38 36.67 38.71
CA PHE A 33 -8.24 35.68 37.62
C PHE A 33 -6.94 35.83 36.82
N THR A 34 -5.82 36.18 37.47
CA THR A 34 -4.51 35.89 36.87
C THR A 34 -4.22 34.39 37.00
N ALA A 35 -4.92 33.58 36.22
CA ALA A 35 -4.47 32.24 35.90
C ALA A 35 -3.30 32.38 34.94
N SER A 36 -2.11 32.66 35.48
CA SER A 36 -0.90 32.32 34.76
C SER A 36 -0.94 30.81 34.58
N VAL A 37 -1.25 30.37 33.36
CA VAL A 37 -0.93 29.01 32.95
C VAL A 37 0.59 28.97 32.91
N VAL A 38 1.19 28.80 34.09
CA VAL A 38 2.53 28.29 34.21
C VAL A 38 2.39 26.88 33.69
N ILE A 39 2.72 26.69 32.42
CA ILE A 39 2.98 25.36 31.89
C ILE A 39 4.21 24.89 32.65
N GLN A 40 3.97 24.29 33.81
CA GLN A 40 4.94 23.42 34.41
C GLN A 40 4.90 22.20 33.51
N GLU A 41 5.74 22.22 32.46
CA GLU A 41 6.18 20.96 31.88
C GLU A 41 6.73 20.18 33.07
N GLU A 42 5.96 19.21 33.57
CA GLU A 42 6.57 17.99 34.06
C GLU A 42 7.27 17.39 32.83
N GLN A 43 8.42 17.99 32.50
CA GLN A 43 9.55 17.20 32.10
C GLN A 43 9.69 16.22 33.24
N GLN A 44 9.10 15.03 33.08
CA GLN A 44 9.40 13.91 33.95
C GLN A 44 10.92 13.96 34.07
N GLU A 45 11.41 14.25 35.27
CA GLU A 45 12.79 14.05 35.62
C GLU A 45 13.00 12.55 35.53
N MET A 46 13.17 12.08 34.30
CA MET A 46 13.80 10.83 33.98
C MET A 46 15.24 11.03 34.42
N LEU A 47 15.46 10.81 35.71
CA LEU A 47 16.75 10.70 36.37
C LEU A 47 17.81 11.69 35.84
N VAL A 48 17.87 12.84 36.50
CA VAL A 48 18.95 13.84 36.40
C VAL A 48 20.30 13.12 36.47
N GLY A 49 20.93 12.91 35.31
CA GLY A 49 22.16 12.14 35.25
C GLY A 49 22.74 11.78 33.89
N ALA A 50 22.34 12.39 32.75
CA ALA A 50 23.11 12.28 31.50
C ALA A 50 22.71 13.35 30.46
N ASN A 51 23.54 14.40 30.37
CA ASN A 51 23.84 15.21 29.18
C ASN A 51 22.67 15.56 28.21
N LEU A 52 22.03 16.72 28.44
CA LEU A 52 20.96 17.29 27.59
C LEU A 52 21.38 17.52 26.12
N SER A 53 22.67 17.80 25.88
CA SER A 53 23.26 17.89 24.54
C SER A 53 23.32 16.53 23.83
N SER A 54 23.53 15.45 24.58
CA SER A 54 23.50 14.08 24.04
C SER A 54 22.09 13.70 23.60
N HIS A 55 21.03 14.10 24.32
CA HIS A 55 19.66 13.75 23.91
C HIS A 55 19.24 14.40 22.59
N LYS A 56 19.56 15.69 22.38
CA LYS A 56 19.30 16.36 21.10
C LYS A 56 20.08 15.72 19.95
N HIS A 57 21.35 15.44 20.18
CA HIS A 57 22.21 14.79 19.21
C HIS A 57 21.77 13.34 18.89
N LEU A 58 21.18 12.63 19.86
CA LEU A 58 20.60 11.30 19.65
C LEU A 58 19.36 11.36 18.75
N VAL A 59 18.44 12.30 18.99
CA VAL A 59 17.25 12.48 18.15
C VAL A 59 17.65 12.85 16.71
N ASP A 60 18.61 13.76 16.54
CA ASP A 60 19.10 14.16 15.21
C ASP A 60 19.77 12.99 14.48
N ASN A 61 20.62 12.21 15.17
CA ASN A 61 21.26 11.02 14.59
C ASN A 61 20.23 9.94 14.19
N VAL A 62 19.20 9.72 15.01
CA VAL A 62 18.14 8.73 14.71
C VAL A 62 17.33 9.18 13.51
N ASN A 63 16.97 10.46 13.42
CA ASN A 63 16.25 11.00 12.27
C ASN A 63 17.09 10.93 10.99
N GLU A 64 18.39 11.19 11.06
CA GLU A 64 19.28 11.04 9.91
C GLU A 64 19.36 9.59 9.45
N GLN A 65 19.50 8.63 10.36
CA GLN A 65 19.49 7.20 10.04
C GLN A 65 18.16 6.76 9.43
N LEU A 66 17.02 7.18 10.01
CA LEU A 66 15.70 6.90 9.46
C LEU A 66 15.51 7.51 8.07
N TYR A 67 16.03 8.71 7.83
CA TYR A 67 15.98 9.35 6.52
C TYR A 67 16.83 8.60 5.49
N GLN A 68 18.05 8.19 5.86
CA GLN A 68 18.92 7.39 5.01
C GLN A 68 18.29 6.02 4.68
N SER A 69 17.83 5.28 5.70
CA SER A 69 17.13 4.01 5.50
C SER A 69 15.84 4.18 4.70
N GLY A 70 15.07 5.25 4.93
CA GLY A 70 13.86 5.57 4.17
C GLY A 70 14.14 5.85 2.69
N LYS A 71 15.25 6.54 2.39
CA LYS A 71 15.70 6.80 1.02
C LYS A 71 16.10 5.51 0.31
N GLU A 72 16.85 4.63 0.97
CA GLU A 72 17.25 3.32 0.43
C GLU A 72 16.04 2.39 0.21
N LEU A 73 15.07 2.38 1.12
CA LEU A 73 13.82 1.64 0.93
C LEU A 73 13.00 2.24 -0.22
N GLY A 74 12.94 3.56 -0.34
CA GLY A 74 12.24 4.23 -1.43
C GLY A 74 12.82 3.91 -2.82
N THR A 75 14.15 3.86 -2.94
CA THR A 75 14.81 3.46 -4.20
C THR A 75 14.57 1.98 -4.51
N ALA A 76 14.66 1.09 -3.52
CA ALA A 76 14.36 -0.32 -3.67
C ALA A 76 12.92 -0.55 -4.14
N LEU A 77 11.93 0.09 -3.50
CA LEU A 77 10.52 0.01 -3.88
C LEU A 77 10.27 0.52 -5.31
N THR A 78 10.98 1.58 -5.71
CA THR A 78 10.88 2.13 -7.08
C THR A 78 11.42 1.12 -8.10
N LEU A 79 12.56 0.48 -7.81
CA LEU A 79 13.12 -0.56 -8.65
C LEU A 79 12.19 -1.77 -8.74
N THR A 80 11.65 -2.25 -7.61
CA THR A 80 10.69 -3.35 -7.58
C THR A 80 9.43 -3.02 -8.38
N ARG A 81 8.91 -1.80 -8.27
CA ARG A 81 7.76 -1.35 -9.07
C ARG A 81 8.06 -1.36 -10.56
N ALA A 82 9.25 -0.93 -10.97
CA ALA A 82 9.68 -0.97 -12.37
C ALA A 82 9.81 -2.41 -12.88
N LEU A 83 10.43 -3.29 -12.08
CA LEU A 83 10.56 -4.73 -12.40
C LEU A 83 9.18 -5.40 -12.53
N LEU A 84 8.26 -5.14 -11.59
CA LEU A 84 6.90 -5.67 -11.64
C LEU A 84 6.14 -5.15 -12.87
N SER A 85 6.30 -3.87 -13.21
CA SER A 85 5.72 -3.30 -14.43
C SER A 85 6.26 -3.97 -15.69
N CYS A 86 7.55 -4.27 -15.74
CA CYS A 86 8.17 -5.00 -16.84
C CYS A 86 7.67 -6.45 -16.91
N MET A 87 7.62 -7.16 -15.79
CA MET A 87 7.11 -8.52 -15.70
C MET A 87 5.67 -8.63 -16.18
N PHE A 88 4.83 -7.63 -15.86
CA PHE A 88 3.48 -7.53 -16.41
C PHE A 88 3.53 -7.56 -17.95
N LEU A 89 4.30 -6.68 -18.59
CA LEU A 89 4.40 -6.67 -20.06
C LEU A 89 4.92 -7.99 -20.63
N LEU A 90 5.89 -8.64 -19.97
CA LEU A 90 6.42 -9.93 -20.39
C LEU A 90 5.37 -11.04 -20.32
N VAL A 91 4.58 -11.10 -19.25
CA VAL A 91 3.48 -12.07 -19.10
C VAL A 91 2.41 -11.86 -20.17
N PHE A 92 2.08 -10.60 -20.47
CA PHE A 92 1.12 -10.29 -21.54
C PHE A 92 1.66 -10.69 -22.92
N ALA A 93 2.92 -10.40 -23.21
CA ALA A 93 3.57 -10.81 -24.45
C ALA A 93 3.63 -12.34 -24.58
N SER A 94 3.95 -13.06 -23.50
CA SER A 94 3.97 -14.53 -23.50
C SER A 94 2.58 -15.12 -23.69
N ALA A 95 1.55 -14.55 -23.05
CA ALA A 95 0.17 -15.00 -23.20
C ALA A 95 -0.35 -14.79 -24.63
N TYR A 96 -0.04 -13.62 -25.23
CA TYR A 96 -0.36 -13.34 -26.62
C TYR A 96 0.36 -14.32 -27.56
N SER A 97 1.67 -14.51 -27.38
CA SER A 97 2.45 -15.45 -28.19
C SER A 97 1.94 -16.88 -28.09
N TYR A 98 1.61 -17.34 -26.88
CA TYR A 98 1.02 -18.66 -26.65
C TYR A 98 -0.33 -18.80 -27.37
N THR A 99 -1.22 -17.82 -27.23
CA THR A 99 -2.54 -17.83 -27.88
C THR A 99 -2.41 -17.83 -29.40
N ASN A 100 -1.48 -17.05 -29.94
CA ASN A 100 -1.21 -17.03 -31.38
C ASN A 100 -0.74 -18.39 -31.89
N LYS A 101 0.25 -19.00 -31.21
CA LYS A 101 0.74 -20.35 -31.55
C LYS A 101 -0.35 -21.41 -31.45
N TYR A 102 -1.23 -21.32 -30.45
CA TYR A 102 -2.36 -22.24 -30.26
C TYR A 102 -3.38 -22.15 -31.41
N ASN A 103 -3.62 -20.96 -31.93
CA ASN A 103 -4.55 -20.75 -33.04
C ASN A 103 -3.95 -21.07 -34.42
N GLU A 104 -2.63 -20.93 -34.58
CA GLU A 104 -1.94 -21.20 -35.85
C GLU A 104 -1.55 -22.66 -36.05
N ASP A 105 -1.02 -23.35 -35.02
CA ASP A 105 -0.61 -24.76 -35.12
C ASP A 105 -1.51 -25.66 -34.25
N ILE A 106 -2.33 -26.49 -34.89
CA ILE A 106 -3.18 -27.48 -34.22
C ILE A 106 -2.38 -28.47 -33.34
N ARG A 107 -1.07 -28.61 -33.56
CA ARG A 107 -0.21 -29.50 -32.76
C ARG A 107 0.35 -28.81 -31.52
N PHE A 108 0.21 -27.48 -31.40
CA PHE A 108 0.66 -26.74 -30.24
C PHE A 108 -0.15 -27.15 -29.02
N ASP A 109 0.53 -27.66 -27.98
CA ASP A 109 -0.03 -28.19 -26.73
C ASP A 109 -1.00 -29.41 -26.84
N ASN A 110 -1.32 -29.85 -28.06
CA ASN A 110 -2.16 -31.03 -28.32
C ASN A 110 -1.34 -32.32 -28.44
N LEU A 111 -0.38 -32.51 -27.53
CA LEU A 111 0.58 -33.62 -27.56
C LEU A 111 0.16 -34.80 -26.67
N TYR A 112 -0.96 -34.69 -25.95
CA TYR A 112 -1.35 -35.64 -24.92
C TYR A 112 -2.38 -36.67 -25.41
N VAL A 113 -2.10 -37.96 -25.22
CA VAL A 113 -3.09 -39.04 -25.38
C VAL A 113 -3.75 -39.34 -24.03
N SER A 114 -4.81 -38.59 -23.74
CA SER A 114 -5.60 -38.77 -22.52
C SER A 114 -6.48 -40.03 -22.54
N ARG A 115 -7.07 -40.36 -21.38
CA ARG A 115 -8.05 -41.46 -21.26
C ARG A 115 -9.23 -41.31 -22.22
N TYR A 116 -9.65 -40.08 -22.50
CA TYR A 116 -10.75 -39.79 -23.43
C TYR A 116 -10.48 -40.35 -24.84
N PHE A 117 -9.30 -40.08 -25.40
CA PHE A 117 -8.93 -40.60 -26.72
C PHE A 117 -8.83 -42.13 -26.73
N ARG A 118 -8.33 -42.74 -25.65
CA ARG A 118 -8.28 -44.20 -25.50
C ARG A 118 -9.69 -44.82 -25.49
N GLN A 119 -10.66 -44.18 -24.84
CA GLN A 119 -12.04 -44.64 -24.82
C GLN A 119 -12.68 -44.58 -26.22
N ILE A 120 -12.44 -43.49 -26.96
CA ILE A 120 -12.90 -43.37 -28.35
C ILE A 120 -12.29 -44.46 -29.22
N ASP A 121 -10.98 -44.69 -29.10
CA ASP A 121 -10.27 -45.71 -29.86
C ASP A 121 -10.78 -47.11 -29.54
N ALA A 122 -11.00 -47.42 -28.25
CA ALA A 122 -11.60 -48.68 -27.81
C ALA A 122 -13.01 -48.88 -28.37
N ARG A 123 -13.85 -47.83 -28.37
CA ARG A 123 -15.19 -47.88 -28.98
C ARG A 123 -15.12 -48.13 -30.49
N ARG A 124 -14.18 -47.47 -31.20
CA ARG A 124 -13.96 -47.69 -32.63
C ARG A 124 -13.48 -49.10 -32.93
N ARG A 125 -12.60 -49.64 -32.09
CA ARG A 125 -12.14 -51.05 -32.17
C ARG A 125 -13.29 -52.03 -32.06
N LYS A 126 -14.21 -51.82 -31.11
CA LYS A 126 -15.43 -52.64 -30.95
C LYS A 126 -16.31 -52.59 -32.21
N GLN A 127 -16.38 -51.44 -32.88
CA GLN A 127 -17.09 -51.25 -34.14
C GLN A 127 -16.32 -51.77 -35.38
N ARG A 128 -15.18 -52.46 -35.20
CA ARG A 128 -14.28 -52.89 -36.28
C ARG A 128 -13.82 -51.75 -37.21
N LYS A 129 -13.76 -50.52 -36.70
CA LYS A 129 -13.22 -49.36 -37.41
C LYS A 129 -11.71 -49.25 -37.16
N ARG A 130 -11.03 -48.50 -38.03
CA ARG A 130 -9.60 -48.20 -37.89
C ARG A 130 -9.32 -47.50 -36.54
N THR A 131 -8.29 -47.97 -35.85
CA THR A 131 -7.79 -47.45 -34.58
C THR A 131 -6.48 -46.70 -34.78
N LEU A 132 -6.17 -45.79 -33.85
CA LEU A 132 -4.92 -45.01 -33.82
C LEU A 132 -3.86 -45.65 -32.91
N LEU A 133 -4.27 -46.44 -31.91
CA LEU A 133 -3.34 -47.15 -31.01
C LEU A 133 -3.16 -48.61 -31.47
N PRO A 134 -1.95 -49.19 -31.32
CA PRO A 134 -0.74 -48.63 -30.68
C PRO A 134 0.00 -47.62 -31.56
N LEU A 135 0.69 -46.65 -30.92
CA LEU A 135 1.52 -45.66 -31.61
C LEU A 135 2.73 -46.32 -32.27
N ARG A 136 3.20 -45.75 -33.38
CA ARG A 136 4.48 -46.16 -33.99
C ARG A 136 5.65 -45.63 -33.17
N ARG A 137 6.81 -46.30 -33.23
CA ARG A 137 8.04 -45.86 -32.54
C ARG A 137 8.43 -44.41 -32.85
N ALA A 138 8.19 -43.95 -34.08
CA ALA A 138 8.45 -42.56 -34.49
C ALA A 138 7.45 -41.54 -33.93
N GLU A 139 6.26 -41.99 -33.53
CA GLU A 139 5.19 -41.16 -32.97
C GLU A 139 5.28 -41.09 -31.44
N GLU A 140 5.75 -42.16 -30.78
CA GLU A 140 5.91 -42.23 -29.32
C GLU A 140 6.80 -41.13 -28.73
N SER A 141 7.79 -40.64 -29.48
CA SER A 141 8.67 -39.56 -29.01
C SER A 141 8.02 -38.18 -29.09
N ARG A 142 6.92 -38.04 -29.83
CA ARG A 142 6.20 -36.78 -30.04
C ARG A 142 4.97 -36.65 -29.14
N ILE A 143 4.47 -37.77 -28.62
CA ILE A 143 3.22 -37.83 -27.88
C ILE A 143 3.49 -38.17 -26.42
N ILE A 144 2.80 -37.46 -25.54
CA ILE A 144 2.83 -37.66 -24.09
C ILE A 144 1.65 -38.54 -23.68
N ASP A 145 1.94 -39.58 -22.91
CA ASP A 145 1.01 -40.47 -22.25
C ASP A 145 1.00 -40.13 -20.75
N PRO A 146 -0.05 -39.46 -20.24
CA PRO A 146 -0.13 -39.07 -18.82
C PRO A 146 -0.08 -40.24 -17.82
N LEU A 147 -0.21 -41.49 -18.29
CA LEU A 147 -0.15 -42.68 -17.45
C LEU A 147 1.25 -43.32 -17.42
N ARG A 148 2.20 -42.84 -18.23
CA ARG A 148 3.60 -43.30 -18.15
C ARG A 148 4.27 -42.67 -16.93
N LEU A 149 4.89 -43.51 -16.11
CA LEU A 149 5.67 -43.07 -14.95
C LEU A 149 7.06 -42.54 -15.31
N ALA A 150 7.51 -42.75 -16.55
CA ALA A 150 8.82 -42.32 -17.02
C ALA A 150 8.68 -41.06 -17.87
N PHE A 151 9.62 -40.14 -17.69
CA PHE A 151 9.69 -38.91 -18.47
C PHE A 151 9.80 -39.19 -19.96
N GLN A 152 8.95 -38.52 -20.74
CA GLN A 152 8.93 -38.65 -22.19
C GLN A 152 9.70 -37.50 -22.85
N PRO A 153 10.33 -37.74 -24.02
CA PRO A 153 11.11 -36.70 -24.70
C PRO A 153 10.31 -35.44 -25.05
N ALA A 154 9.00 -35.57 -25.27
CA ALA A 154 8.12 -34.45 -25.52
C ALA A 154 7.88 -33.58 -24.27
N GLU A 155 8.00 -34.13 -23.05
CA GLU A 155 7.86 -33.39 -21.79
C GLU A 155 9.09 -32.55 -21.48
N THR A 156 10.26 -33.00 -21.91
CA THR A 156 11.53 -32.29 -21.65
C THR A 156 11.78 -31.11 -22.57
N LYS A 157 10.96 -30.90 -23.61
CA LYS A 157 11.11 -29.76 -24.50
C LYS A 157 10.48 -28.54 -23.85
N SER A 158 11.29 -27.54 -23.53
CA SER A 158 10.79 -26.21 -23.15
C SER A 158 10.03 -25.60 -24.32
N VAL A 159 8.77 -25.20 -24.09
CA VAL A 159 7.90 -24.50 -25.04
C VAL A 159 8.35 -23.06 -25.27
#